data_AF-A0A132CDY0-F1
#
_entry.id   AF-A0A132CDY0-F1
#
_cell.length_a   1.000
_cell.length_b   1.000
_cell.length_c   1.000
_cell.angle_alpha   90.00
_cell.angle_beta   90.00
_cell.angle_gamma   90.00
#
_symmetry.space_group_name_H-M   'P 1'
#
loop_
_entity.id
_entity.type
_entity.pdbx_description
1 polymer ?
#
loop_
_entity_poly.entity_id
_entity_poly.type
_entity_poly.pdbx_seq_one_letter_code
_entity_poly.pdbx_strand_id
1 'polypeptide(L)'
;MSQYAKIKAQIAELQAQADEVRHQEVAAVIAELQGKIAEYGLTAQDLGFAERARRGRPPKKGPLPPKYRDPKSGSTWSGRGKPPHWIVGKNRERFLID
;
A
#
# COMPACT_ATOMS: atom_id res chain seq x y z
N MET A 1 44.04 12.09 -18.99
CA MET A 1 42.63 12.57 -19.14
C MET A 1 42.63 13.99 -19.67
N SER A 2 41.68 14.35 -20.54
CA SER A 2 41.48 15.72 -21.04
C SER A 2 41.00 16.65 -19.91
N GLN A 3 41.33 17.95 -20.01
CA GLN A 3 40.85 18.99 -19.08
C GLN A 3 39.32 18.99 -18.94
N TYR A 4 38.62 18.74 -20.04
CA TYR A 4 37.15 18.61 -20.05
C TYR A 4 36.65 17.44 -19.21
N ALA A 5 37.36 16.30 -19.24
CA ALA A 5 37.00 15.12 -18.45
C ALA A 5 37.19 15.38 -16.95
N LYS A 6 38.23 16.14 -16.56
CA LYS A 6 38.44 16.55 -15.16
C LYS A 6 37.31 17.44 -14.65
N ILE A 7 36.91 18.45 -15.43
CA ILE A 7 35.80 19.35 -15.07
C ILE A 7 34.50 18.57 -14.90
N LYS A 8 34.21 17.61 -15.80
CA LYS A 8 33.03 16.75 -15.65
C LYS A 8 33.04 15.90 -14.40
N ALA A 9 34.19 15.31 -14.05
CA ALA A 9 34.31 14.51 -12.82
C ALA A 9 34.03 15.38 -11.57
N GLN A 10 34.57 16.60 -11.54
CA GLN A 10 34.35 17.53 -10.44
C GLN A 10 32.88 17.99 -10.33
N ILE A 11 32.19 18.20 -11.46
CA ILE A 11 30.75 18.51 -11.45
C ILE A 11 29.95 17.34 -10.85
N ALA A 12 30.26 16.10 -11.26
CA ALA A 12 29.55 14.94 -10.76
C ALA A 12 29.76 14.75 -9.25
N GLU A 13 30.97 15.00 -8.75
CA GLU A 13 31.29 14.96 -7.33
C GLU A 13 30.53 16.05 -6.54
N LEU A 14 30.52 17.29 -7.05
CA LEU A 14 29.76 18.39 -6.43
C LEU A 14 28.25 18.14 -6.44
N GLN A 15 27.72 17.51 -7.48
CA GLN A 15 26.31 17.10 -7.54
C GLN A 15 25.99 16.04 -6.50
N ALA A 16 26.84 15.02 -6.36
CA ALA A 16 26.67 14.01 -5.32
C ALA A 16 26.68 14.61 -3.91
N GLN A 17 27.59 15.56 -3.65
CA GLN A 17 27.63 16.29 -2.38
C GLN A 17 26.36 17.11 -2.15
N ALA A 18 25.86 17.81 -3.19
CA ALA A 18 24.63 18.58 -3.09
C ALA A 18 23.41 17.70 -2.80
N ASP A 19 23.32 16.53 -3.43
CA ASP A 19 22.25 15.57 -3.18
C ASP A 19 22.30 15.01 -1.75
N GLU A 20 23.50 14.70 -1.24
CA GLU A 20 23.68 14.23 0.14
C GLU A 20 23.21 15.28 1.16
N VAL A 21 23.63 16.54 0.99
CA VAL A 21 23.18 17.65 1.85
C VAL A 21 21.67 17.81 1.75
N ARG A 22 21.10 17.78 0.55
CA ARG A 22 19.64 17.87 0.34
C ARG A 22 18.91 16.75 1.07
N HIS A 23 19.41 15.51 1.02
CA HIS A 23 18.80 14.39 1.73
C HIS A 23 18.80 14.58 3.24
N GLN A 24 19.91 15.10 3.80
CA GLN A 24 20.02 15.40 5.23
C GLN A 24 19.05 16.52 5.65
N GLU A 25 18.99 17.61 4.88
CA GLU A 25 18.08 18.73 5.13
C GLU A 25 16.61 18.27 5.06
N VAL A 26 16.24 17.50 4.03
CA VAL A 26 14.88 16.97 3.88
C VAL A 26 14.52 16.04 5.03
N ALA A 27 15.44 15.18 5.47
CA ALA A 27 15.22 14.30 6.63
C ALA A 27 14.98 15.11 7.92
N ALA A 28 15.76 16.17 8.15
CA ALA A 28 15.59 17.05 9.30
C ALA A 28 14.22 17.77 9.27
N VAL A 29 13.82 18.29 8.11
CA VAL A 29 12.50 18.93 7.94
C VAL A 29 11.36 17.93 8.16
N ILE A 30 11.49 16.70 7.66
CA ILE A 30 10.50 15.64 7.91
C ILE A 30 10.38 15.37 9.41
N ALA A 31 11.49 15.26 10.14
CA ALA A 31 11.46 15.01 11.59
C ALA A 31 10.78 16.16 12.35
N GLU A 32 11.05 17.42 11.99
CA GLU A 32 10.39 18.59 12.58
C GLU A 32 8.87 18.56 12.31
N LEU A 33 8.47 18.28 11.06
CA LEU A 33 7.07 18.19 10.68
C LEU A 33 6.35 17.04 11.39
N GLN A 34 6.99 15.88 11.53
CA GLN A 34 6.43 14.75 12.29
C GLN A 34 6.20 15.12 13.75
N GLY A 35 7.11 15.87 14.39
CA GLY A 35 6.93 16.40 15.73
C GLY A 35 5.70 17.30 15.83
N LYS A 36 5.56 18.27 14.93
CA LYS A 36 4.39 19.17 14.88
C LYS A 36 3.09 18.42 14.59
N ILE A 37 3.13 17.44 13.69
CA ILE A 37 1.98 16.58 13.40
C ILE A 37 1.51 15.86 14.66
N ALA A 38 2.44 15.31 15.45
CA ALA A 38 2.12 14.64 16.70
C ALA A 38 1.62 15.60 17.79
N GLU A 39 2.25 16.76 17.95
CA GLU A 39 1.89 17.78 18.95
C GLU A 39 0.46 18.31 18.76
N TYR A 40 0.09 18.63 17.53
CA TYR A 40 -1.22 19.19 17.19
C TYR A 40 -2.24 18.12 16.79
N GLY A 41 -1.87 16.84 16.77
CA GLY A 41 -2.74 15.74 16.35
C GLY A 41 -3.20 15.86 14.89
N LEU A 42 -2.37 16.44 14.03
CA LEU A 42 -2.72 16.68 12.62
C LEU A 42 -2.81 15.36 11.86
N THR A 43 -3.75 15.29 10.93
CA THR A 43 -3.89 14.16 10.02
C THR A 43 -3.53 14.57 8.60
N ALA A 44 -3.34 13.59 7.72
CA ALA A 44 -3.17 13.85 6.29
C ALA A 44 -4.35 14.63 5.68
N GLN A 45 -5.54 14.59 6.31
CA GLN A 45 -6.72 15.36 5.88
C GLN A 45 -6.56 16.85 6.22
N ASP A 46 -6.07 17.16 7.42
CA ASP A 46 -5.84 18.55 7.87
C ASP A 46 -4.73 19.23 7.07
N LEU A 47 -3.76 18.45 6.61
CA LEU A 47 -2.68 18.89 5.73
C LEU A 47 -3.06 18.91 4.24
N GLY A 48 -4.30 18.55 3.89
CA GLY A 48 -4.80 18.54 2.51
C GLY A 48 -4.21 17.44 1.61
N PHE A 49 -3.48 16.47 2.17
CA PHE A 49 -2.88 15.34 1.45
C PHE A 49 -3.81 14.14 1.30
N ALA A 50 -4.93 14.10 2.04
CA ALA A 50 -5.93 13.06 1.82
C ALA A 50 -6.53 13.22 0.42
N GLU A 51 -6.33 12.22 -0.44
CA GLU A 51 -7.13 12.10 -1.66
C GLU A 51 -8.60 12.22 -1.25
N ARG A 52 -9.31 13.21 -1.79
CA ARG A 52 -10.77 13.29 -1.68
C ARG A 52 -11.29 11.93 -2.11
N ALA A 53 -11.80 11.14 -1.16
CA ALA A 53 -12.36 9.83 -1.44
C ALA A 53 -13.30 10.01 -2.64
N ARG A 54 -12.93 9.44 -3.79
CA ARG A 54 -13.75 9.55 -4.99
C ARG A 54 -15.11 9.00 -4.61
N ARG A 55 -16.11 9.88 -4.47
CA ARG A 55 -17.49 9.50 -4.14
C ARG A 55 -17.87 8.38 -5.10
N GLY A 56 -18.01 7.16 -4.58
CA GLY A 56 -18.38 5.99 -5.37
C GLY A 56 -17.42 4.79 -5.35
N ARG A 57 -16.21 4.89 -4.78
CA ARG A 57 -15.40 3.67 -4.56
C ARG A 57 -15.61 3.14 -3.12
N PRO A 58 -16.43 2.10 -2.92
CA PRO A 58 -16.48 1.46 -1.61
C PRO A 58 -15.09 0.92 -1.28
N PRO A 59 -14.68 0.92 0.01
CA PRO A 59 -13.42 0.31 0.42
C PRO A 59 -13.37 -1.12 -0.11
N LYS A 60 -12.22 -1.55 -0.65
CA LYS A 60 -11.99 -2.95 -1.02
C LYS A 60 -12.10 -3.79 0.26
N LYS A 61 -13.30 -4.25 0.60
CA LYS A 61 -13.50 -5.26 1.64
C LYS A 61 -12.68 -6.46 1.20
N GLY A 62 -11.75 -6.90 2.06
CA GLY A 62 -10.94 -8.09 1.81
C GLY A 62 -11.82 -9.31 1.49
N PRO A 63 -11.24 -10.38 0.91
CA PRO A 63 -11.99 -11.60 0.62
C PRO A 63 -12.71 -12.08 1.89
N LEU A 64 -14.00 -12.34 1.78
CA LEU A 64 -14.79 -12.86 2.90
C LEU A 64 -14.22 -14.21 3.35
N PRO A 65 -14.32 -14.53 4.65
CA PRO A 65 -13.94 -15.85 5.14
C PRO A 65 -14.71 -16.93 4.38
N PRO A 66 -14.07 -18.07 4.07
CA PRO A 66 -14.73 -19.19 3.43
C PRO A 66 -15.82 -19.74 4.33
N LYS A 67 -17.03 -19.95 3.79
CA LYS A 67 -18.18 -20.50 4.52
C LYS A 67 -18.39 -21.98 4.21
N TYR A 68 -17.96 -22.44 3.04
CA TYR A 68 -18.09 -23.81 2.59
C TYR A 68 -16.76 -24.38 2.13
N ARG A 69 -16.52 -25.68 2.35
CA ARG A 69 -15.32 -26.41 1.89
C ARG A 69 -15.71 -27.74 1.25
N ASP A 70 -15.07 -28.06 0.14
CA ASP A 70 -15.19 -29.37 -0.51
C ASP A 70 -14.39 -30.42 0.27
N PRO A 71 -15.01 -31.51 0.76
CA PRO A 71 -14.30 -32.58 1.46
C PRO A 71 -13.32 -33.35 0.56
N LYS A 72 -13.47 -33.29 -0.77
CA LYS A 72 -12.61 -34.03 -1.70
C LYS A 72 -11.38 -33.24 -2.15
N SER A 73 -11.57 -32.00 -2.61
CA SER A 73 -10.47 -31.17 -3.13
C SER A 73 -9.92 -30.15 -2.12
N GLY A 74 -10.61 -29.93 -1.00
CA GLY A 74 -10.27 -28.87 -0.05
C GLY A 74 -10.61 -27.45 -0.53
N SER A 75 -11.20 -27.30 -1.73
CA SER A 75 -11.59 -26.01 -2.30
C SER A 75 -12.62 -25.31 -1.40
N THR A 76 -12.46 -24.00 -1.19
CA THR A 76 -13.35 -23.23 -0.33
C THR A 76 -14.18 -22.20 -1.09
N TRP A 77 -15.38 -21.92 -0.59
CA TRP A 77 -16.27 -20.91 -1.15
C TRP A 77 -16.90 -20.06 -0.05
N SER A 78 -16.86 -18.73 -0.19
CA SER A 78 -17.40 -17.77 0.80
C SER A 78 -18.93 -17.65 0.76
N GLY A 79 -19.62 -18.37 -0.13
CA GLY A 79 -21.06 -18.27 -0.32
C GLY A 79 -21.50 -17.04 -1.12
N ARG A 80 -20.57 -16.20 -1.59
CA ARG A 80 -20.82 -15.08 -2.50
C ARG A 80 -20.33 -15.39 -3.91
N GLY A 81 -21.06 -14.89 -4.92
CA GLY A 81 -20.74 -15.08 -6.33
C GLY A 81 -21.23 -16.42 -6.90
N LYS A 82 -20.70 -16.81 -8.07
CA LYS A 82 -21.09 -18.05 -8.75
C LYS A 82 -20.63 -19.27 -7.92
N PRO A 83 -21.54 -20.18 -7.55
CA PRO A 83 -21.19 -21.38 -6.79
C PRO A 83 -20.26 -22.31 -7.61
N PRO A 84 -19.20 -22.87 -6.99
CA PRO A 84 -18.36 -23.88 -7.62
C PRO A 84 -19.11 -25.19 -7.93
N HIS A 85 -18.66 -25.93 -8.94
CA HIS A 85 -19.33 -27.14 -9.42
C HIS A 85 -19.54 -28.22 -8.34
N TRP A 86 -18.67 -28.27 -7.32
CA TRP A 86 -18.76 -29.28 -6.26
C TRP A 86 -19.94 -29.07 -5.30
N ILE A 87 -20.47 -27.85 -5.16
CA ILE A 87 -21.62 -27.51 -4.28
C ILE A 87 -22.92 -27.20 -5.05
N VAL A 88 -22.86 -26.95 -6.36
CA VAL A 88 -24.04 -26.71 -7.20
C VAL A 88 -24.96 -27.94 -7.20
N GLY A 89 -26.26 -27.73 -6.92
CA GLY A 89 -27.28 -28.79 -6.95
C GLY A 89 -27.24 -29.79 -5.78
N LYS A 90 -26.36 -29.60 -4.78
CA LYS A 90 -26.25 -30.46 -3.60
C LYS A 90 -26.72 -29.74 -2.33
N ASN A 91 -27.02 -30.50 -1.26
CA ASN A 91 -27.26 -29.89 0.04
C ASN A 91 -25.96 -29.21 0.53
N ARG A 92 -26.03 -27.88 0.68
CA ARG A 92 -24.91 -26.99 1.02
C ARG A 92 -24.46 -27.13 2.47
N GLU A 93 -25.35 -27.57 3.36
CA GLU A 93 -25.06 -27.76 4.79
C GLU A 93 -23.96 -28.79 5.01
N ARG A 94 -23.87 -29.79 4.13
CA ARG A 94 -22.82 -30.83 4.17
C ARG A 94 -21.41 -30.32 3.92
N PHE A 95 -21.28 -29.10 3.43
CA PHE A 95 -20.02 -28.47 3.09
C PHE A 95 -19.71 -27.28 3.98
N LEU A 96 -20.56 -26.99 4.99
CA LEU A 96 -20.35 -25.86 5.87
C LEU A 96 -19.07 -26.05 6.70
N ILE A 97 -18.28 -24.99 6.81
CA ILE A 97 -17.16 -24.93 7.74
C ILE A 97 -17.72 -24.36 9.05
N ASP A 98 -17.55 -25.08 10.16
CA ASP A 98 -17.83 -24.59 11.52
C ASP A 98 -16.66 -23.75 12.05
#